data_AF-A0A829GS11-F1
#
_entry.id   AF-A0A829GS11-F1
#
_cell.length_a   1.000
_cell.length_b   1.000
_cell.length_c   1.000
_cell.angle_alpha   90.00
_cell.angle_beta   90.00
_cell.angle_gamma   90.00
#
_symmetry.space_group_name_H-M   'P 1'
#
loop_
_entity.id
_entity.type
_entity.pdbx_description
1 polymer ?
#
loop_
_entity_poly.entity_id
_entity_poly.type
_entity_poly.pdbx_seq_one_letter_code
_entity_poly.pdbx_strand_id
1 'polypeptide(L)'
;MSNETKRDVFEDALDAYDDSRPYPHPGYDSPAKLLDRYNAALPDDLPVIPELIGKYLKMWKHDHGDLFQAFDEGTSASLDGTKWESVQDWFDVAKDSFDTFARAWLLGVWRVEETGEIVKLEEEK
;
A
#
# COMPACT_ATOMS: atom_id res chain seq x y z
N MET A 1 13.23 7.25 -1.32
CA MET A 1 12.32 6.47 -0.48
C MET A 1 12.86 5.05 -0.44
N SER A 2 13.03 4.43 0.74
CA SER A 2 13.37 3.01 0.79
C SER A 2 12.11 2.18 0.51
N ASN A 3 12.28 1.07 -0.21
CA ASN A 3 11.25 0.02 -0.36
C ASN A 3 11.31 -0.99 0.80
N GLU A 4 11.91 -0.57 1.93
CA GLU A 4 12.09 -1.37 3.13
C GLU A 4 10.72 -1.70 3.74
N THR A 5 10.55 -2.97 4.07
CA THR A 5 9.35 -3.53 4.69
C THR A 5 9.53 -3.63 6.20
N LYS A 6 8.43 -3.81 6.92
CA LYS A 6 8.46 -4.05 8.37
C LYS A 6 9.23 -5.33 8.71
N ARG A 7 9.18 -6.34 7.84
CA ARG A 7 10.00 -7.56 7.90
C ARG A 7 11.47 -7.24 7.86
N ASP A 8 11.92 -6.42 6.91
CA ASP A 8 13.33 -6.08 6.76
C ASP A 8 13.89 -5.40 8.03
N VAL A 9 13.12 -4.47 8.61
CA VAL A 9 13.49 -3.82 9.88
C VAL A 9 13.51 -4.82 11.05
N PHE A 10 12.57 -5.77 11.06
CA PHE A 10 12.51 -6.80 12.09
C PHE A 10 13.69 -7.77 11.99
N GLU A 11 14.09 -8.18 10.78
CA GLU A 11 15.25 -9.04 10.55
C GLU A 11 16.55 -8.35 10.99
N ASP A 12 16.73 -7.06 10.65
CA ASP A 12 17.88 -6.28 11.13
C ASP A 12 17.90 -6.13 12.66
N ALA A 13 16.73 -5.96 13.28
CA ALA A 13 16.62 -5.94 14.74
C ALA A 13 16.94 -7.30 15.38
N LEU A 14 16.59 -8.41 14.73
CA LEU A 14 16.94 -9.76 15.18
C LEU A 14 18.45 -10.01 15.06
N ASP A 15 19.07 -9.63 13.95
CA ASP A 15 20.52 -9.76 13.75
C ASP A 15 21.30 -8.96 14.82
N ALA A 16 20.80 -7.78 15.19
CA ALA A 16 21.38 -6.99 16.28
C ALA A 16 21.22 -7.65 17.66
N TYR A 17 20.19 -8.49 17.85
CA TYR A 17 19.91 -9.19 19.11
C TYR A 17 20.66 -10.53 19.24
N ASP A 18 20.84 -11.26 18.13
CA ASP A 18 21.57 -12.54 18.10
C ASP A 18 23.07 -12.35 18.39
N ASP A 19 23.59 -11.14 18.12
CA ASP A 19 24.86 -10.68 18.68
C ASP A 19 24.70 -10.45 20.20
N SER A 20 25.02 -11.48 20.99
CA SER A 20 25.16 -11.54 22.46
C SER A 20 26.11 -10.50 23.11
N ARG A 21 26.37 -9.38 22.44
CA ARG A 21 27.29 -8.31 22.83
C ARG A 21 26.57 -7.30 23.75
N PRO A 22 27.30 -6.53 24.56
CA PRO A 22 26.71 -5.48 25.37
C PRO A 22 26.30 -4.28 24.49
N TYR A 23 25.04 -3.88 24.60
CA TYR A 23 24.52 -2.68 23.94
C TYR A 23 25.24 -1.41 24.45
N PRO A 24 25.63 -0.45 23.59
CA PRO A 24 25.40 -0.35 22.14
C PRO A 24 26.43 -1.08 21.25
N HIS A 25 25.97 -1.64 20.12
CA HIS A 25 26.84 -2.36 19.16
C HIS A 25 27.32 -1.44 18.04
N PRO A 26 28.63 -1.29 17.84
CA PRO A 26 29.17 -0.56 16.69
C PRO A 26 28.73 -1.24 15.38
N GLY A 27 28.07 -0.49 14.49
CA GLY A 27 27.60 -0.99 13.19
C GLY A 27 26.11 -1.32 13.13
N TYR A 28 25.41 -1.32 14.27
CA TYR A 28 23.96 -1.54 14.32
C TYR A 28 23.22 -0.27 14.70
N ASP A 29 21.97 -0.17 14.23
CA ASP A 29 21.09 0.91 14.59
C ASP A 29 20.66 0.82 16.06
N SER A 30 20.52 1.98 16.70
CA SER A 30 19.93 2.03 18.04
C SER A 30 18.45 1.60 17.98
N PRO A 31 17.85 1.11 19.08
CA PRO A 31 16.43 0.79 19.13
C PRO A 31 15.55 1.98 18.73
N ALA A 32 15.96 3.20 19.06
CA ALA A 32 15.27 4.42 18.61
C ALA A 32 15.28 4.55 17.09
N LYS A 33 16.45 4.33 16.45
CA LYS A 33 16.58 4.40 14.99
C LYS A 33 15.85 3.24 14.28
N LEU A 34 15.86 2.04 14.85
CA LEU A 34 15.07 0.90 14.36
C LEU A 34 13.57 1.19 14.43
N LEU A 35 13.10 1.81 15.52
CA LEU A 35 11.70 2.22 15.65
C LEU A 35 11.31 3.26 14.60
N ASP A 36 12.17 4.26 14.34
CA ASP A 36 11.95 5.24 13.28
C ASP A 36 11.87 4.59 11.89
N ARG A 37 12.79 3.65 11.59
CA ARG A 37 12.75 2.86 10.34
C ARG A 37 11.48 2.02 10.23
N TYR A 38 11.10 1.33 11.30
CA TYR A 38 9.88 0.50 11.33
C TYR A 38 8.62 1.33 11.06
N ASN A 39 8.55 2.55 11.61
CA ASN A 39 7.43 3.46 11.39
C ASN A 39 7.36 3.95 9.93
N ALA A 40 8.51 4.19 9.29
CA ALA A 40 8.60 4.62 7.89
C ALA A 40 8.47 3.47 6.88
N ALA A 41 8.73 2.23 7.30
CA ALA A 41 8.75 1.04 6.46
C ALA A 41 7.34 0.62 6.00
N LEU A 42 7.32 0.03 4.80
CA LEU A 42 6.12 -0.48 4.14
C LEU A 42 5.56 -1.72 4.86
N PRO A 43 4.24 -1.95 4.81
CA PRO A 43 3.68 -3.26 5.13
C PRO A 43 4.31 -4.38 4.28
N ASP A 44 4.48 -5.57 4.85
CA ASP A 44 5.06 -6.72 4.16
C ASP A 44 4.18 -7.18 2.98
N ASP A 45 2.87 -7.27 3.23
CA ASP A 45 1.88 -7.76 2.27
C ASP A 45 1.15 -6.60 1.60
N LEU A 46 1.88 -5.84 0.78
CA LEU A 46 1.28 -4.78 -0.02
C LEU A 46 0.25 -5.37 -1.01
N PRO A 47 -0.94 -4.78 -1.11
CA PRO A 47 -1.92 -5.18 -2.11
C PRO A 47 -1.34 -4.93 -3.51
N VAL A 48 -1.56 -5.86 -4.42
CA VAL A 48 -1.16 -5.75 -5.82
C VAL A 48 -2.42 -5.47 -6.62
N ILE A 49 -2.47 -4.33 -7.30
CA ILE A 49 -3.62 -3.94 -8.11
C ILE A 49 -3.15 -3.43 -9.48
N PRO A 50 -3.95 -3.63 -10.54
CA PRO A 50 -3.66 -3.06 -11.86
C PRO A 50 -3.53 -1.53 -11.80
N GLU A 51 -2.74 -0.97 -12.71
CA GLU A 51 -2.53 0.49 -12.81
C GLU A 51 -3.87 1.23 -12.95
N LEU A 52 -4.81 0.69 -13.73
CA LEU A 52 -6.14 1.24 -13.92
C LEU A 52 -6.92 1.33 -12.60
N ILE A 53 -6.87 0.28 -11.78
CA ILE A 53 -7.54 0.22 -10.48
C ILE A 53 -6.88 1.19 -9.50
N GLY A 54 -5.55 1.33 -9.55
CA GLY A 54 -4.83 2.34 -8.79
C GLY A 54 -5.23 3.78 -9.17
N LYS A 55 -5.45 4.07 -10.45
CA LYS A 55 -5.96 5.38 -10.92
C LYS A 55 -7.37 5.64 -10.42
N TYR A 56 -8.25 4.64 -10.56
CA TYR A 56 -9.63 4.70 -10.04
C TYR A 56 -9.66 4.96 -8.54
N LEU A 57 -8.83 4.27 -7.76
CA LEU A 57 -8.69 4.45 -6.32
C LEU A 57 -8.25 5.87 -5.97
N LYS A 58 -7.22 6.41 -6.64
CA LYS A 58 -6.75 7.79 -6.41
C LYS A 58 -7.84 8.82 -6.66
N MET A 59 -8.51 8.71 -7.81
CA MET A 59 -9.61 9.60 -8.19
C MET A 59 -10.71 9.59 -7.12
N TRP A 60 -11.15 8.40 -6.69
CA TRP A 60 -12.21 8.29 -5.68
C TRP A 60 -11.83 8.86 -4.31
N LYS A 61 -10.62 8.56 -3.85
CA LYS A 61 -10.16 9.02 -2.53
C LYS A 61 -9.92 10.54 -2.49
N HIS A 62 -9.63 11.15 -3.63
CA HIS A 62 -9.42 12.61 -3.74
C HIS A 62 -10.72 13.38 -4.02
N ASP A 63 -11.53 12.93 -4.98
CA ASP A 63 -12.56 13.77 -5.59
C ASP A 63 -14.00 13.44 -5.15
N HIS A 64 -14.30 12.18 -4.78
CA HIS A 64 -15.67 11.68 -4.98
C HIS A 64 -16.32 10.89 -3.83
N GLY A 65 -15.60 10.48 -2.78
CA GLY A 65 -16.28 10.03 -1.55
C GLY A 65 -15.67 8.81 -0.85
N ASP A 66 -16.54 8.05 -0.18
CA ASP A 66 -16.16 6.94 0.69
C ASP A 66 -15.95 5.61 -0.06
N LEU A 67 -15.39 4.62 0.64
CA LEU A 67 -15.09 3.30 0.09
C LEU A 67 -16.35 2.57 -0.42
N PHE A 68 -17.51 2.81 0.19
CA PHE A 68 -18.76 2.16 -0.21
C PHE A 68 -19.21 2.68 -1.58
N GLN A 69 -19.15 3.99 -1.79
CA GLN A 69 -19.48 4.60 -3.08
C GLN A 69 -18.50 4.18 -4.19
N ALA A 70 -17.23 3.95 -3.86
CA ALA A 70 -16.24 3.44 -4.81
C ALA A 70 -16.58 2.02 -5.33
N PHE A 71 -17.35 1.24 -4.58
CA PHE A 71 -17.85 -0.07 -5.01
C PHE A 71 -19.18 -0.02 -5.75
N ASP A 72 -19.91 1.10 -5.69
CA ASP A 72 -21.20 1.22 -6.35
C ASP A 72 -21.03 1.48 -7.85
N GLU A 73 -21.39 0.48 -8.65
CA GLU A 73 -21.27 0.41 -10.11
C GLU A 73 -21.89 1.64 -10.81
N GLY A 74 -23.03 2.12 -10.31
CA GLY A 74 -23.75 3.29 -10.84
C GLY A 74 -22.96 4.59 -10.74
N THR A 75 -22.03 4.69 -9.78
CA THR A 75 -21.18 5.87 -9.62
C THR A 75 -19.91 5.77 -10.46
N SER A 76 -19.38 4.56 -10.68
CA SER A 76 -18.16 4.35 -11.48
C SER A 76 -18.30 4.71 -12.97
N ALA A 77 -19.50 4.59 -13.55
CA ALA A 77 -19.72 4.71 -14.99
C ALA A 77 -19.76 6.16 -15.53
N SER A 78 -19.74 7.19 -14.67
CA SER A 78 -20.06 8.58 -15.08
C SER A 78 -19.16 9.69 -14.52
N LEU A 79 -18.03 9.38 -13.86
CA LEU A 79 -17.28 10.38 -13.08
C LEU A 79 -16.58 11.46 -13.92
N ASP A 80 -16.05 11.10 -15.09
CA ASP A 80 -15.29 12.00 -15.98
C ASP A 80 -15.62 11.82 -17.47
N GLY A 81 -16.64 11.01 -17.78
CA GLY A 81 -16.95 10.58 -19.15
C GLY A 81 -16.04 9.46 -19.67
N THR A 82 -15.08 8.98 -18.88
CA THR A 82 -14.33 7.76 -19.15
C THR A 82 -15.18 6.55 -18.78
N LYS A 83 -15.31 5.60 -19.72
CA LYS A 83 -15.94 4.32 -19.45
C LYS A 83 -14.98 3.44 -18.67
N TRP A 84 -15.22 3.33 -17.36
CA TRP A 84 -14.47 2.45 -16.45
C TRP A 84 -14.96 1.00 -16.49
N GLU A 85 -15.45 0.52 -17.65
CA GLU A 85 -16.00 -0.83 -17.84
C GLU A 85 -14.99 -1.91 -17.37
N SER A 86 -13.70 -1.70 -17.63
CA SER A 86 -12.62 -2.60 -17.18
C SER A 86 -12.34 -2.59 -15.67
N VAL A 87 -12.84 -1.60 -14.91
CA VAL A 87 -12.76 -1.59 -13.44
C VAL A 87 -13.81 -2.55 -12.88
N GLN A 88 -15.02 -2.55 -13.44
CA GLN A 88 -16.08 -3.47 -13.04
C GLN A 88 -15.73 -4.91 -13.40
N ASP A 89 -15.20 -5.13 -14.61
CA ASP A 89 -14.67 -6.45 -15.01
C ASP A 89 -13.63 -6.96 -14.01
N TRP A 90 -12.78 -6.09 -13.47
CA TRP A 90 -11.79 -6.49 -12.46
C TRP A 90 -12.44 -6.87 -11.13
N PHE A 91 -13.46 -6.12 -10.67
CA PHE A 91 -14.19 -6.49 -9.46
C PHE A 91 -14.95 -7.82 -9.60
N ASP A 92 -15.50 -8.09 -10.79
CA ASP A 92 -16.27 -9.30 -11.07
C ASP A 92 -15.41 -10.54 -11.32
N VAL A 93 -14.25 -10.38 -11.98
CA VAL A 93 -13.43 -11.50 -12.45
C VAL A 93 -12.27 -11.82 -11.50
N ALA A 94 -11.66 -10.81 -10.87
CA ALA A 94 -10.53 -11.05 -9.99
C ALA A 94 -11.01 -11.57 -8.63
N LYS A 95 -10.44 -12.70 -8.21
CA LYS A 95 -10.71 -13.27 -6.89
C LYS A 95 -10.19 -12.31 -5.81
N ASP A 96 -11.00 -12.10 -4.77
CA ASP A 96 -10.65 -11.23 -3.63
C ASP A 96 -10.35 -9.77 -4.06
N SER A 97 -10.89 -9.33 -5.20
CA SER A 97 -10.75 -7.98 -5.77
C SER A 97 -11.19 -6.89 -4.80
N PHE A 98 -12.37 -7.05 -4.19
CA PHE A 98 -12.92 -6.14 -3.20
C PHE A 98 -12.03 -6.03 -1.96
N ASP A 99 -11.54 -7.16 -1.44
CA ASP A 99 -10.63 -7.19 -0.28
C ASP A 99 -9.28 -6.53 -0.61
N THR A 100 -8.75 -6.81 -1.80
CA THR A 100 -7.48 -6.24 -2.28
C THR A 100 -7.60 -4.73 -2.47
N PHE A 101 -8.70 -4.26 -3.06
CA PHE A 101 -9.00 -2.84 -3.22
C PHE A 101 -9.19 -2.15 -1.88
N ALA A 102 -9.98 -2.72 -0.97
CA ALA A 102 -10.21 -2.16 0.36
C ALA A 102 -8.90 -2.06 1.16
N ARG A 103 -8.01 -3.04 1.04
CA ARG A 103 -6.67 -3.00 1.64
C ARG A 103 -5.82 -1.88 1.04
N ALA A 104 -5.79 -1.73 -0.28
CA ALA A 104 -5.06 -0.65 -0.94
C ALA A 104 -5.60 0.71 -0.52
N TRP A 105 -6.92 0.83 -0.41
CA TRP A 105 -7.61 2.04 0.04
C TRP A 105 -7.22 2.40 1.47
N LEU A 106 -7.35 1.45 2.40
CA LEU A 106 -7.06 1.64 3.82
C LEU A 106 -5.60 1.97 4.06
N LEU A 107 -4.68 1.22 3.45
CA LEU A 107 -3.25 1.42 3.61
C LEU A 107 -2.76 2.69 2.90
N GLY A 108 -3.46 3.14 1.87
CA GLY A 108 -3.00 4.22 1.00
C GLY A 108 -1.71 3.89 0.25
N VAL A 109 -1.33 2.60 0.18
CA VAL A 109 -0.14 2.13 -0.50
C VAL A 109 -0.39 0.77 -1.14
N TRP A 110 0.11 0.60 -2.36
CA TRP A 110 -0.04 -0.64 -3.13
C TRP A 110 1.11 -0.80 -4.12
N ARG A 111 1.21 -2.00 -4.71
CA ARG A 111 2.11 -2.31 -5.81
C ARG A 111 1.31 -2.40 -7.11
N VAL A 112 1.80 -1.76 -8.17
CA VAL A 112 1.23 -1.85 -9.52
C VAL A 112 1.53 -3.23 -10.10
N GLU A 113 0.52 -3.95 -10.55
CA GLU A 113 0.66 -5.31 -11.08
C GLU A 113 1.59 -5.37 -12.31
N GLU A 114 1.44 -4.41 -13.21
CA GLU A 114 2.12 -4.40 -14.51
C GLU A 114 3.60 -4.02 -14.41
N THR A 115 3.96 -3.15 -13.46
CA THR A 115 5.32 -2.57 -13.37
C THR A 115 6.06 -2.97 -12.09
N GLY A 116 5.36 -3.46 -11.08
CA GLY A 116 5.90 -3.66 -9.73
C GLY A 116 6.18 -2.37 -8.97
N GLU A 117 5.81 -1.20 -9.50
CA GLU A 117 6.01 0.10 -8.86
C GLU A 117 5.18 0.21 -7.58
N ILE A 118 5.76 0.78 -6.52
CA ILE A 118 5.06 1.03 -5.26
C ILE A 118 4.51 2.45 -5.26
N VAL A 119 3.19 2.56 -5.17
CA VAL A 119 2.46 3.83 -5.17
C VAL A 119 1.98 4.13 -3.76
N LYS A 120 2.27 5.34 -3.27
CA LYS A 120 1.74 5.87 -2.00
C LYS A 120 0.82 7.05 -2.30
N LEU A 121 -0.37 7.05 -1.69
CA LEU A 121 -1.21 8.22 -1.55
C LEU A 121 -0.64 9.07 -0.42
N GLU A 122 -0.16 10.26 -0.73
CA GLU A 122 0.15 11.22 0.33
C GLU A 122 -1.16 11.75 0.91
N GLU A 123 -1.28 11.81 2.24
CA GLU A 123 -2.36 12.54 2.87
C GLU A 123 -2.18 14.02 2.55
N GLU A 124 -3.17 14.64 1.90
CA GLU A 124 -3.21 16.11 1.85
C GLU A 124 -3.25 16.63 3.28
N LYS A 125 -2.27 17.49 3.61
CA LYS A 125 -2.15 18.20 4.89
C LYS A 125 -3.15 19.33 5.00
#